data_AF-A0A0K8T5T3-F1
#
_entry.id   AF-A0A0K8T5T3-F1
#
_cell.length_a   1.000
_cell.length_b   1.000
_cell.length_c   1.000
_cell.angle_alpha   90.00
_cell.angle_beta   90.00
_cell.angle_gamma   90.00
#
_symmetry.space_group_name_H-M   'P 1'
#
loop_
_entity.id
_entity.type
_entity.pdbx_description
1 polymer ?
#
loop_
_entity_poly.entity_id
_entity_poly.type
_entity_poly.pdbx_seq_one_letter_code
_entity_poly.pdbx_strand_id
1 'polypeptide(L)'
;YEREQVLMNSLSRLHGLPYLNKVVVVWNSPRPPLQDLRWPDIGVPVHVVKANRNSLNNRFLPYEAIETEAVLSVDDDAHLRHDEIIFGFRVWREQRDRVVGFPGRFHALDLNYGGWLYNSNYSCELSMVLTGAAFFHK
;
A
#
# COMPACT_ATOMS: atom_id res chain seq x y z
N TYR A 1 2.65 -11.14 11.13
CA TYR A 1 3.52 -9.95 11.16
C TYR A 1 3.41 -9.34 12.56
N GLU A 2 4.53 -9.25 13.27
CA GLU A 2 4.67 -8.69 14.63
C GLU A 2 5.57 -7.44 14.58
N ARG A 3 5.20 -6.47 13.74
CA ARG A 3 6.00 -5.26 13.46
C ARG A 3 5.26 -3.99 13.89
N GLU A 4 4.65 -4.01 15.08
CA GLU A 4 3.82 -2.90 15.57
C GLU A 4 4.60 -1.59 15.58
N GLN A 5 5.85 -1.60 16.05
CA GLN A 5 6.69 -0.40 16.06
C GLN A 5 6.94 0.17 14.65
N VAL A 6 7.12 -0.69 13.64
CA VAL A 6 7.33 -0.25 12.26
C VAL A 6 6.06 0.39 11.72
N LEU A 7 4.90 -0.25 11.94
CA LEU A 7 3.59 0.30 11.59
C LEU A 7 3.37 1.68 12.24
N MET A 8 3.65 1.81 13.54
CA MET A 8 3.50 3.07 14.28
C MET A 8 4.39 4.20 13.73
N ASN A 9 5.63 3.86 13.34
CA ASN A 9 6.54 4.80 12.70
C ASN A 9 6.05 5.19 11.30
N SER A 10 5.57 4.22 10.52
CA SER A 10 5.02 4.46 9.17
C SER A 10 3.76 5.33 9.23
N LEU A 11 2.87 5.10 10.19
CA LEU A 11 1.71 5.95 10.42
C LEU A 11 2.10 7.38 10.82
N SER A 12 3.01 7.53 11.80
CA SER A 12 3.46 8.86 12.26
C SER A 12 4.03 9.71 11.12
N ARG A 13 4.66 9.09 10.12
CA ARG A 13 5.16 9.79 8.94
C ARG A 13 4.07 10.35 8.05
N LEU A 14 2.83 9.87 8.14
CA LEU A 14 1.69 10.42 7.39
C LEU A 14 1.08 11.66 8.05
N HIS A 15 1.55 12.05 9.24
CA HIS A 15 1.06 13.24 9.92
C HIS A 15 1.19 14.48 9.04
N GLY A 16 0.06 15.17 8.82
CA GLY A 16 0.00 16.38 8.00
C GLY A 16 0.13 16.15 6.49
N LEU A 17 0.02 14.90 6.01
CA LEU A 17 0.03 14.60 4.58
C LEU A 17 -1.20 15.23 3.88
N PRO A 18 -1.02 16.11 2.89
CA PRO A 18 -2.12 16.69 2.13
C PRO A 18 -2.94 15.62 1.39
N TYR A 19 -4.25 15.86 1.27
CA TYR A 19 -5.20 14.99 0.55
C TYR A 19 -5.43 13.59 1.16
N LEU A 20 -4.78 13.28 2.28
CA LEU A 20 -5.07 12.04 3.01
C LEU A 20 -6.45 12.17 3.68
N ASN A 21 -7.36 11.25 3.37
CA ASN A 21 -8.71 11.22 3.97
C ASN A 21 -8.75 10.40 5.26
N LYS A 22 -8.18 9.19 5.21
CA LYS A 22 -8.24 8.18 6.28
C LYS A 22 -7.14 7.16 6.05
N VAL A 23 -6.70 6.49 7.11
CA VAL A 23 -5.83 5.31 7.02
C VAL A 23 -6.60 4.08 7.48
N VAL A 24 -6.62 3.03 6.65
CA VAL A 24 -7.19 1.73 7.01
C VAL A 24 -6.07 0.75 7.29
N VAL A 25 -5.91 0.35 8.55
CA VAL A 25 -4.93 -0.64 8.99
C VAL A 25 -5.57 -2.02 8.92
N VAL A 26 -5.09 -2.86 8.00
CA VAL A 26 -5.53 -4.27 7.90
C VAL A 26 -4.68 -5.12 8.82
N TRP A 27 -5.27 -5.48 9.96
CA TRP A 27 -4.60 -6.23 11.01
C TRP A 27 -4.66 -7.73 10.74
N ASN A 28 -3.55 -8.27 10.22
CA ASN A 28 -3.40 -9.68 9.85
C ASN A 28 -2.89 -10.59 10.99
N SER A 29 -2.49 -10.02 12.13
CA SER A 29 -2.02 -10.83 13.26
C SER A 29 -3.19 -11.57 13.92
N PRO A 30 -3.03 -12.86 14.31
CA PRO A 30 -4.06 -13.59 15.05
C PRO A 30 -4.41 -12.92 16.38
N ARG A 31 -3.40 -12.36 17.05
CA ARG A 31 -3.56 -11.61 18.29
C ARG A 31 -4.12 -10.22 17.95
N PRO A 32 -5.16 -9.74 18.65
CA PRO A 32 -5.62 -8.37 18.48
C PRO A 32 -4.50 -7.39 18.88
N PRO A 33 -4.53 -6.14 18.37
CA PRO A 33 -3.67 -5.09 18.91
C PRO A 33 -3.92 -4.91 20.41
N LEU A 34 -2.91 -4.49 21.15
CA LEU A 34 -3.00 -4.25 22.59
C LEU A 34 -4.11 -3.21 22.88
N GLN A 35 -4.87 -3.42 23.96
CA GLN A 35 -6.02 -2.56 24.30
C GLN A 35 -5.60 -1.12 24.67
N ASP A 36 -4.39 -0.96 25.16
CA ASP A 36 -3.73 0.30 25.52
C ASP A 36 -2.90 0.89 24.38
N LEU A 37 -2.88 0.25 23.19
CA LEU A 37 -2.19 0.77 22.02
C LEU A 37 -2.81 2.09 21.59
N ARG A 38 -2.04 3.17 21.72
CA ARG A 38 -2.43 4.50 21.25
C ARG A 38 -1.88 4.72 19.85
N TRP A 39 -2.77 4.78 18.87
CA TRP A 39 -2.42 5.15 17.49
C TRP A 39 -1.85 6.58 17.45
N PRO A 40 -0.89 6.87 16.55
CA PRO A 40 -0.36 8.21 16.44
C PRO A 40 -1.44 9.15 15.92
N ASP A 41 -1.50 10.36 16.48
CA ASP A 41 -2.33 11.40 15.90
C ASP A 41 -1.67 11.91 14.63
N ILE A 42 -2.29 11.63 13.49
CA ILE A 42 -1.81 11.99 12.16
C ILE A 42 -2.68 13.07 11.50
N GLY A 43 -3.66 13.60 12.24
CA GLY A 43 -4.62 14.59 11.75
C GLY A 43 -5.78 14.01 10.91
N VAL A 44 -5.80 12.70 10.68
CA VAL A 44 -6.89 11.98 9.99
C VAL A 44 -7.30 10.73 10.77
N PRO A 45 -8.53 10.20 10.58
CA PRO A 45 -8.94 8.99 11.27
C PRO A 45 -8.10 7.78 10.85
N VAL A 46 -7.72 6.97 11.85
CA VAL A 46 -7.10 5.64 11.65
C VAL A 46 -8.16 4.59 11.99
N HIS A 47 -8.54 3.79 11.00
CA HIS A 47 -9.51 2.71 11.15
C HIS A 47 -8.81 1.36 11.09
N VAL A 48 -9.00 0.51 12.09
CA VAL A 48 -8.32 -0.79 12.20
C VAL A 48 -9.32 -1.91 11.91
N VAL A 49 -9.02 -2.72 10.90
CA VAL A 49 -9.84 -3.88 10.54
C VAL A 49 -9.09 -5.15 10.91
N LYS A 50 -9.64 -5.92 11.84
CA LYS A 50 -9.11 -7.25 12.18
C LYS A 50 -9.53 -8.26 11.13
N ALA A 51 -8.55 -8.86 10.44
CA ALA A 51 -8.83 -9.92 9.48
C ALA A 51 -9.07 -11.26 10.19
N ASN A 52 -9.97 -12.08 9.64
CA ASN A 52 -10.29 -13.41 10.18
C ASN A 52 -9.16 -14.43 10.01
N ARG A 53 -8.33 -14.26 8.98
CA ARG A 53 -7.18 -15.11 8.66
C ARG A 53 -6.00 -14.26 8.20
N ASN A 54 -4.78 -14.71 8.46
CA ASN A 54 -3.58 -14.06 7.94
C ASN A 54 -3.47 -14.31 6.42
N SER A 55 -3.82 -13.31 5.61
CA SER A 55 -3.72 -13.38 4.14
C SER A 55 -3.26 -12.03 3.58
N LEU A 56 -2.35 -12.07 2.61
CA LEU A 56 -1.93 -10.88 1.87
C LEU A 56 -3.09 -10.24 1.09
N ASN A 57 -4.10 -11.03 0.74
CA ASN A 57 -5.24 -10.57 -0.06
C ASN A 57 -6.25 -9.73 0.74
N ASN A 58 -6.18 -9.74 2.07
CA ASN A 58 -7.16 -9.01 2.89
C ASN A 58 -7.17 -7.51 2.56
N ARG A 59 -6.02 -6.94 2.22
CA ARG A 59 -5.90 -5.52 1.86
C ARG A 59 -6.63 -5.10 0.59
N PHE A 60 -7.05 -6.05 -0.25
CA PHE A 60 -7.80 -5.80 -1.48
C PHE A 60 -9.31 -6.03 -1.31
N LEU A 61 -9.78 -6.33 -0.09
CA LEU A 61 -11.20 -6.48 0.18
C LEU A 61 -11.90 -5.11 0.11
N PRO A 62 -13.16 -5.06 -0.35
CA PRO A 62 -13.91 -3.82 -0.51
C PRO A 62 -14.43 -3.31 0.84
N TYR A 63 -13.53 -2.82 1.70
CA TYR A 63 -13.90 -2.30 3.01
C TYR A 63 -14.82 -1.08 2.89
N GLU A 64 -15.93 -1.09 3.63
CA GLU A 64 -16.87 0.05 3.69
C GLU A 64 -16.20 1.32 4.20
N ALA A 65 -15.16 1.19 5.03
CA ALA A 65 -14.37 2.31 5.53
C ALA A 65 -13.63 3.09 4.44
N ILE A 66 -13.46 2.54 3.22
CA ILE A 66 -12.83 3.21 2.09
C ILE A 66 -13.91 4.05 1.38
N GLU A 67 -13.89 5.35 1.58
CA GLU A 67 -14.88 6.29 1.03
C GLU A 67 -14.35 7.07 -0.19
N THR A 68 -13.09 6.85 -0.56
CA THR A 68 -12.41 7.54 -1.65
C THR A 68 -12.32 6.68 -2.90
N GLU A 69 -12.28 7.33 -4.07
CA GLU A 69 -12.01 6.65 -5.35
C GLU A 69 -10.56 6.15 -5.45
N ALA A 70 -9.62 6.89 -4.87
CA ALA A 70 -8.21 6.54 -4.84
C ALA A 70 -7.88 5.72 -3.60
N VAL A 71 -7.15 4.63 -3.77
CA VAL A 71 -6.57 3.85 -2.68
C VAL A 71 -5.06 3.84 -2.86
N LEU A 72 -4.32 4.39 -1.88
CA LEU A 72 -2.89 4.18 -1.76
C LEU A 72 -2.65 2.94 -0.90
N SER A 73 -2.14 1.87 -1.50
CA SER A 73 -1.72 0.68 -0.76
C SER A 73 -0.22 0.72 -0.53
N VAL A 74 0.18 0.52 0.74
CA VAL A 74 1.55 0.64 1.22
C VAL A 74 1.86 -0.55 2.13
N ASP A 75 2.98 -1.20 1.89
CA ASP A 75 3.52 -2.23 2.79
C ASP A 75 4.08 -1.57 4.06
N ASP A 76 4.12 -2.31 5.18
CA ASP A 76 4.52 -1.73 6.47
C ASP A 76 5.98 -1.25 6.49
N ASP A 77 6.84 -1.82 5.64
CA ASP A 77 8.25 -1.46 5.45
C ASP A 77 8.53 -0.56 4.24
N ALA A 78 7.51 -0.12 3.50
CA ALA A 78 7.69 0.81 2.39
C ALA A 78 7.93 2.24 2.90
N HIS A 79 8.96 2.88 2.37
CA HIS A 79 9.41 4.21 2.76
C HIS A 79 9.09 5.22 1.65
N LEU A 80 7.94 5.89 1.74
CA LEU A 80 7.52 6.95 0.82
C LEU A 80 7.56 8.31 1.51
N ARG A 81 8.14 9.31 0.85
CA ARG A 81 8.09 10.71 1.31
C ARG A 81 6.79 11.38 0.89
N HIS A 82 6.43 12.48 1.56
CA HIS A 82 5.20 13.23 1.24
C HIS A 82 5.17 13.74 -0.19
N ASP A 83 6.29 14.25 -0.70
CA ASP A 83 6.41 14.74 -2.08
C ASP A 83 6.13 13.63 -3.10
N GLU A 84 6.64 12.42 -2.84
CA GLU A 84 6.42 11.24 -3.69
C GLU A 84 4.95 10.81 -3.68
N ILE A 85 4.34 10.77 -2.50
CA ILE A 85 2.92 10.40 -2.36
C ILE A 85 2.02 11.40 -3.08
N ILE A 86 2.27 12.71 -2.90
CA ILE A 86 1.51 13.77 -3.57
C ILE A 86 1.69 13.69 -5.08
N PHE A 87 2.91 13.46 -5.55
CA PHE A 87 3.20 13.29 -6.97
C PHE A 87 2.47 12.08 -7.55
N GLY A 88 2.57 10.91 -6.91
CA GLY A 88 1.85 9.70 -7.33
C GLY A 88 0.34 9.89 -7.36
N PHE A 89 -0.22 10.57 -6.36
CA PHE A 89 -1.65 10.89 -6.33
C PHE A 89 -2.07 11.79 -7.50
N ARG A 90 -1.27 12.82 -7.83
CA ARG A 90 -1.54 13.70 -8.98
C ARG A 90 -1.51 12.93 -10.30
N VAL A 91 -0.52 12.06 -10.50
CA VAL A 91 -0.42 11.22 -11.71
C VAL A 91 -1.63 10.28 -11.79
N TRP A 92 -2.01 9.64 -10.68
CA TRP A 92 -3.21 8.79 -10.65
C TRP A 92 -4.48 9.55 -11.00
N ARG A 93 -4.64 10.81 -10.53
CA ARG A 93 -5.82 11.63 -10.87
C ARG A 93 -5.95 11.88 -12.38
N GLU A 94 -4.84 11.91 -13.10
CA GLU A 94 -4.78 12.06 -14.56
C GLU A 94 -4.94 10.72 -15.31
N GLN A 95 -4.71 9.59 -14.63
CA GLN A 95 -4.73 8.23 -15.20
C GLN A 95 -5.48 7.25 -14.27
N ARG A 96 -6.77 7.55 -14.01
CA ARG A 96 -7.58 6.85 -12.99
C ARG A 96 -7.84 5.38 -13.30
N ASP A 97 -7.74 5.00 -14.57
CA ASP A 97 -7.90 3.64 -15.09
C ASP A 97 -6.63 2.78 -14.93
N ARG A 98 -5.54 3.35 -14.40
CA ARG A 98 -4.24 2.67 -14.26
C ARG A 98 -3.79 2.56 -12.82
N VAL A 99 -2.97 1.54 -12.56
CA VAL A 99 -2.19 1.45 -11.33
C VAL A 99 -0.98 2.38 -11.46
N VAL A 100 -0.81 3.29 -10.51
CA VAL A 100 0.30 4.25 -10.46
C VAL A 100 1.11 3.99 -9.20
N GLY A 101 2.36 3.56 -9.32
CA GLY A 101 3.17 3.19 -8.17
C GLY A 101 4.65 3.26 -8.44
N PHE A 102 5.43 2.98 -7.41
CA PHE A 102 6.88 3.19 -7.41
C PHE A 102 7.67 1.93 -7.77
N PRO A 103 7.35 0.73 -7.25
CA PRO A 103 8.12 -0.47 -7.56
C PRO A 103 7.68 -1.07 -8.90
N GLY A 104 8.43 -0.77 -9.95
CA GLY A 104 8.28 -1.39 -11.27
C GLY A 104 8.87 -2.79 -11.33
N ARG A 105 8.19 -3.71 -12.03
CA ARG A 105 8.66 -5.07 -12.34
C ARG A 105 8.36 -5.41 -13.80
N PHE A 106 8.98 -6.47 -14.28
CA PHE A 106 8.67 -6.98 -15.61
C PHE A 106 8.63 -8.51 -15.63
N HIS A 107 7.95 -9.02 -16.66
CA HIS A 107 8.01 -10.43 -17.04
C HIS A 107 8.84 -10.57 -18.31
N ALA A 108 9.58 -11.66 -18.42
CA ALA A 108 10.35 -11.99 -19.62
C ALA A 108 10.10 -13.43 -20.01
N LEU A 109 9.98 -13.71 -21.29
CA LEU A 109 9.88 -15.08 -21.79
C LEU A 109 11.28 -15.70 -21.81
N ASP A 110 11.47 -16.77 -21.06
CA ASP A 110 12.66 -17.60 -21.16
C ASP A 110 12.46 -18.67 -22.23
N LEU A 111 13.17 -18.53 -23.34
CA LEU A 111 13.10 -19.43 -24.48
C LEU A 111 13.75 -20.79 -24.20
N ASN A 112 14.69 -20.88 -23.24
CA ASN A 112 15.35 -22.13 -22.89
C ASN A 112 14.45 -23.00 -22.01
N TYR A 113 13.67 -22.38 -21.13
CA TYR A 113 12.75 -23.06 -20.22
C TYR A 113 11.30 -23.06 -20.71
N GLY A 114 10.98 -22.33 -21.80
CA GLY A 114 9.65 -22.27 -22.40
C GLY A 114 8.59 -21.59 -21.51
N GLY A 115 8.99 -20.66 -20.64
CA GLY A 115 8.11 -20.11 -19.60
C GLY A 115 8.36 -18.65 -19.30
N TRP A 116 7.39 -18.01 -18.66
CA TRP A 116 7.50 -16.62 -18.22
C TRP A 116 8.23 -16.53 -16.88
N LEU A 117 9.23 -15.66 -16.81
CA LEU A 117 9.98 -15.35 -15.61
C LEU A 117 9.56 -13.99 -15.06
N TYR A 118 9.46 -13.91 -13.74
CA TYR A 118 9.36 -12.65 -13.00
C TYR A 118 10.76 -12.07 -12.81
N ASN A 119 10.92 -10.77 -13.07
CA ASN A 119 12.20 -10.08 -12.92
C ASN A 119 12.05 -8.74 -12.19
N SER A 120 12.98 -8.47 -11.28
CA SER A 120 13.07 -7.27 -10.46
C SER A 120 14.32 -6.42 -10.69
N ASN A 121 15.12 -6.74 -11.71
CA ASN A 121 16.28 -5.96 -12.08
C ASN A 121 15.89 -4.58 -12.59
N TYR A 122 16.82 -3.64 -12.47
CA TYR A 122 16.69 -2.32 -13.09
C TYR A 122 16.68 -2.47 -14.61
N SER A 123 15.52 -2.24 -15.22
CA SER A 123 15.30 -2.26 -16.66
C SER A 123 14.54 -1.01 -17.09
N CYS A 124 14.66 -0.66 -18.37
CA CYS A 124 13.83 0.39 -18.99
C CYS A 124 12.47 -0.14 -19.47
N GLU A 125 12.27 -1.45 -19.44
CA GLU A 125 11.03 -2.11 -19.83
C GLU A 125 10.35 -2.68 -18.60
N LEU A 126 9.17 -2.15 -18.29
CA LEU A 126 8.35 -2.53 -17.15
C LEU A 126 6.99 -3.01 -17.67
N SER A 127 6.45 -4.06 -17.07
CA SER A 127 5.13 -4.60 -17.41
C SER A 127 4.19 -4.72 -16.21
N MET A 128 4.68 -4.40 -15.01
CA MET A 128 3.97 -4.55 -13.75
C MET A 128 4.35 -3.43 -12.79
N VAL A 129 3.38 -3.02 -11.98
CA VAL A 129 3.59 -2.12 -10.83
C VAL A 129 3.17 -2.89 -9.58
N LEU A 130 4.06 -3.03 -8.61
CA LEU A 130 3.72 -3.70 -7.36
C LEU A 130 2.83 -2.80 -6.52
N THR A 131 1.77 -3.38 -5.98
CA THR A 131 0.79 -2.65 -5.16
C THR A 131 1.30 -2.33 -3.76
N GLY A 132 2.48 -2.79 -3.35
CA GLY A 132 3.08 -2.49 -2.03
C GLY A 132 3.48 -1.04 -1.83
N ALA A 133 3.42 -0.22 -2.89
CA ALA A 133 3.53 1.23 -2.85
C ALA A 133 2.89 1.77 -4.15
N ALA A 134 1.56 1.73 -4.22
CA ALA A 134 0.83 2.17 -5.42
C ALA A 134 -0.57 2.70 -5.12
N PHE A 135 -0.99 3.63 -5.97
CA PHE A 135 -2.35 4.10 -6.13
C PHE A 135 -3.11 3.26 -7.15
N PHE A 136 -4.35 2.92 -6.83
CA PHE A 136 -5.31 2.33 -7.74
C PHE A 136 -6.74 2.78 -7.43
N HIS A 137 -7.65 2.57 -8.37
CA HIS A 137 -9.07 2.87 -8.18
C HIS A 137 -9.73 1.81 -7.29
N LYS A 138 -10.63 2.26 -6.41
CA LYS A 138 -11.43 1.38 -5.53
C LYS A 138 -12.29 0.39 -6.32
#